data_AF-A0A1Q6PW80-F1
#
_entry.id   AF-A0A1Q6PW80-F1
#
_cell.length_a   1.000
_cell.length_b   1.000
_cell.length_c   1.000
_cell.angle_alpha   90.00
_cell.angle_beta   90.00
_cell.angle_gamma   90.00
#
_symmetry.space_group_name_H-M   'P 1'
#
loop_
_entity.id
_entity.type
_entity.pdbx_description
1 polymer ?
#
loop_
_entity_poly.entity_id
_entity_poly.type
_entity_poly.pdbx_seq_one_letter_code
_entity_poly.pdbx_strand_id
1 'polypeptide(L)' 'MLARRKMTLTELSRRLDIALPNLSILKNGHAKAIRMALLDALCRELDCQPGELLVWEPDDAAEKE' A
#
# COMPACT_ATOMS: atom_id res chain seq x y z
N MET A 1 0.17 9.05 -4.94
CA MET A 1 -1.13 8.63 -5.51
C MET A 1 -2.33 9.26 -4.80
N LEU A 2 -2.46 9.12 -3.48
CA LEU A 2 -3.60 9.65 -2.70
C LEU A 2 -3.84 11.17 -2.86
N ALA A 3 -2.78 11.98 -2.79
CA ALA A 3 -2.88 13.44 -2.95
C ALA A 3 -3.39 13.86 -4.35
N ARG A 4 -2.99 13.15 -5.41
CA ARG A 4 -3.50 13.37 -6.78
C ARG A 4 -5.01 13.15 -6.85
N ARG A 5 -5.53 12.24 -6.04
CA ARG A 5 -6.96 11.87 -5.97
C ARG A 5 -7.73 12.62 -4.87
N LYS A 6 -7.09 13.60 -4.20
CA LYS A 6 -7.65 14.32 -3.02
C LYS A 6 -8.24 13.37 -1.97
N MET A 7 -7.65 12.18 -1.82
CA MET A 7 -8.14 11.11 -0.95
C MET A 7 -7.25 10.98 0.28
N THR A 8 -7.85 10.74 1.44
CA THR A 8 -7.12 10.46 2.70
C THR A 8 -6.92 8.95 2.89
N LEU A 9 -5.95 8.58 3.74
CA LEU A 9 -5.74 7.17 4.10
C LEU A 9 -6.99 6.56 4.79
N THR A 10 -7.69 7.35 5.60
CA THR A 10 -8.95 6.97 6.27
C THR A 10 -10.13 6.79 5.30
N GLU A 11 -10.13 7.51 4.18
CA GLU A 11 -11.09 7.27 3.10
C GLU A 11 -10.79 5.97 2.37
N LEU A 12 -9.52 5.72 2.03
CA LEU A 12 -9.09 4.47 1.40
C LEU A 12 -9.37 3.25 2.30
N SER A 13 -9.15 3.38 3.61
CA SER A 13 -9.42 2.30 4.57
C SER A 13 -10.88 1.90 4.60
N ARG A 14 -11.80 2.87 4.48
CA ARG A 14 -13.25 2.61 4.39
C ARG A 14 -13.64 1.98 3.06
N ARG A 15 -13.06 2.43 1.95
CA ARG A 15 -13.33 1.87 0.61
C ARG A 15 -12.90 0.42 0.48
N LEU A 16 -11.78 0.06 1.09
CA LEU A 16 -11.22 -1.29 1.03
C LEU A 16 -11.71 -2.21 2.15
N ASP A 17 -12.53 -1.70 3.08
CA ASP A 17 -12.95 -2.39 4.31
C ASP A 17 -11.77 -2.97 5.11
N ILE A 18 -10.76 -2.12 5.35
CA ILE A 18 -9.54 -2.50 6.04
C ILE A 18 -9.27 -1.56 7.20
N ALA A 19 -8.83 -2.14 8.32
CA ALA A 19 -8.42 -1.38 9.49
C ALA A 19 -7.30 -0.40 9.13
N LEU A 20 -7.46 0.86 9.52
CA LEU A 20 -6.48 1.93 9.26
C LEU A 20 -5.05 1.57 9.70
N PRO A 21 -4.80 0.87 10.83
CA PRO A 21 -3.46 0.42 11.20
C PRO A 21 -2.82 -0.50 10.15
N ASN A 22 -3.58 -1.44 9.58
CA ASN A 22 -3.06 -2.36 8.56
C ASN A 22 -2.66 -1.61 7.29
N LEU A 23 -3.46 -0.63 6.90
CA LEU A 23 -3.16 0.23 5.75
C LEU A 23 -1.97 1.16 6.01
N SER A 24 -1.77 1.60 7.26
CA SER A 24 -0.61 2.39 7.67
C SER A 24 0.69 1.59 7.61
N ILE A 25 0.66 0.32 8.02
CA ILE A 25 1.83 -0.59 7.92
C ILE A 25 2.25 -0.76 6.47
N LEU A 26 1.28 -0.96 5.56
CA LEU A 26 1.52 -1.05 4.12
C LEU A 26 2.12 0.24 3.54
N LYS A 27 1.52 1.40 3.86
CA LYS A 27 1.98 2.71 3.38
C LYS A 27 3.44 2.97 3.75
N ASN A 28 3.86 2.55 4.94
CA ASN A 28 5.20 2.82 5.47
C ASN A 28 6.22 1.71 5.15
N GLY A 29 5.86 0.71 4.32
CA GLY A 29 6.80 -0.34 3.91
C GLY A 29 7.11 -1.40 4.96
N HIS A 30 6.47 -1.37 6.14
CA HIS A 30 6.72 -2.35 7.21
C HIS A 30 5.94 -3.66 7.06
N ALA A 31 5.20 -3.83 5.96
CA ALA A 31 4.38 -5.01 5.75
C ALA A 31 5.24 -6.22 5.39
N LYS A 32 5.12 -7.29 6.17
CA LYS A 32 5.80 -8.57 5.90
C LYS A 32 5.14 -9.39 4.79
N ALA A 33 3.84 -9.17 4.58
CA ALA A 33 3.04 -9.88 3.60
C ALA A 33 1.83 -9.03 3.20
N ILE A 34 1.35 -9.26 1.97
CA ILE A 34 0.10 -8.68 1.47
C ILE A 34 -0.74 -9.77 0.81
N ARG A 35 -2.04 -9.79 1.08
CA ARG A 35 -2.97 -10.68 0.37
C ARG A 35 -3.13 -10.19 -1.06
N MET A 36 -3.17 -11.11 -2.02
CA MET A 36 -3.26 -10.73 -3.44
C MET A 36 -4.58 -10.03 -3.79
N ALA A 37 -5.68 -10.39 -3.12
CA ALA A 37 -6.94 -9.66 -3.20
C ALA A 37 -6.85 -8.21 -2.69
N LEU A 38 -6.00 -7.94 -1.69
CA LEU A 38 -5.75 -6.58 -1.22
C LEU A 38 -4.91 -5.80 -2.23
N LEU A 39 -3.87 -6.42 -2.79
CA LEU A 39 -3.09 -5.77 -3.84
C LEU A 39 -3.96 -5.37 -5.05
N ASP A 40 -4.83 -6.27 -5.51
CA ASP A 40 -5.82 -5.99 -6.56
C ASP A 40 -6.75 -4.83 -6.19
N ALA A 41 -7.34 -4.85 -5.00
CA ALA A 41 -8.24 -3.79 -4.55
C ALA A 41 -7.54 -2.42 -4.43
N LEU A 42 -6.29 -2.39 -3.94
CA LEU A 42 -5.46 -1.19 -3.91
C LEU A 42 -5.19 -0.66 -5.32
N CYS A 43 -4.80 -1.54 -6.25
CA CYS A 43 -4.54 -1.16 -7.64
C CYS A 43 -5.79 -0.57 -8.30
N ARG A 44 -6.99 -1.11 -8.02
CA ARG A 44 -8.25 -0.58 -8.55
C ARG A 44 -8.61 0.78 -7.96
N GLU A 45 -8.55 0.94 -6.64
CA GLU A 45 -8.92 2.20 -5.98
C GLU A 45 -7.91 3.33 -6.24
N LEU A 46 -6.63 2.97 -6.33
CA LEU A 46 -5.54 3.90 -6.62
C LEU A 46 -5.29 4.05 -8.12
N ASP A 47 -5.97 3.25 -8.96
CA ASP A 47 -5.84 3.15 -10.40
C ASP A 47 -4.36 3.26 -10.82
N CYS A 48 -3.65 2.21 -10.40
CA CYS A 48 -2.22 1.99 -10.58
C CYS A 48 -1.93 0.52 -10.86
N GLN A 49 -0.70 0.22 -11.27
CA GLN A 49 -0.22 -1.14 -11.49
C GLN A 49 0.55 -1.68 -10.27
N PRO A 50 0.61 -3.01 -10.08
CA PRO A 50 1.37 -3.62 -8.99
C PRO A 50 2.85 -3.18 -8.92
N GLY A 51 3.49 -3.01 -10.09
CA GLY A 51 4.89 -2.55 -10.17
C GLY A 51 5.11 -1.10 -9.72
N GLU A 52 4.04 -0.31 -9.55
CA GLU A 52 4.12 1.03 -8.94
C GLU A 52 4.03 0.98 -7.41
N LEU A 53 3.63 -0.15 -6.83
CA LEU A 53 3.49 -0.35 -5.38
C LEU A 53 4.56 -1.28 -4.81
N LEU A 54 5.03 -2.24 -5.59
CA LEU A 54 5.99 -3.25 -5.20
C LEU A 54 7.31 -3.02 -5.90
N VAL A 55 8.37 -2.90 -5.11
CA VAL A 55 9.76 -2.89 -5.57
C VAL A 55 10.47 -4.07 -4.93
N TRP A 56 11.31 -4.74 -5.71
CA TRP A 56 12.24 -5.71 -5.14
C TRP A 56 13.48 -4.97 -4.66
N GLU A 57 13.79 -5.12 -3.38
CA GLU A 57 15.00 -4.61 -2.76
C GLU A 57 15.82 -5.80 -2.24
N PRO A 58 17.15 -5.82 -2.47
CA PRO A 58 18.02 -6.82 -1.88
C PRO A 58 18.08 -6.63 -0.35
N ASP A 59 18.21 -7.72 0.41
CA ASP A 59 18.18 -7.70 1.88
C ASP A 59 19.21 -6.74 2.51
N ASP A 60 20.36 -6.51 1.86
CA ASP A 60 21.42 -5.61 2.32
C ASP A 60 21.04 -4.11 2.26
N ALA A 61 19.93 -3.76 1.60
CA ALA A 61 19.47 -2.37 1.49
C ALA A 61 18.65 -1.90 2.72
N ALA A 62 18.04 -2.84 3.46
CA ALA A 62 17.18 -2.54 4.60
C ALA A 62 17.94 -2.14 5.88
N GLU A 63 19.27 -2.36 5.94
CA GLU A 63 20.12 -2.04 7.10
C GLU A 63 20.69 -0.62 7.05
N LYS A 64 20.41 0.17 6.00
CA LYS A 64 20.96 1.52 5.82
C LYS A 64 19.88 2.61 5.80
N GLU A 65 19.03 2.68 6.82
CA GLU A 65 18.25 3.89 7.15
C GLU A 65 18.11 4.10 8.65
#